data_AF-A0A968A5F3-F1
#
_entry.id   AF-A0A968A5F3-F1
#
_cell.length_a   1.000
_cell.length_b   1.000
_cell.length_c   1.000
_cell.angle_alpha   90.00
_cell.angle_beta   90.00
_cell.angle_gamma   90.00
#
_symmetry.space_group_name_H-M   'P 1'
#
loop_
_entity.id
_entity.type
_entity.pdbx_description
1 polymer ?
#
loop_
_entity_poly.entity_id
_entity_poly.type
_entity_poly.pdbx_seq_one_letter_code
_entity_poly.pdbx_strand_id
1 'polypeptide(L)'
;SGEDRARIAAEQALSSHLLDVTIDGARGILFNVTGGNDLSLYEINQAADIIRETTHRDVNLIFGAVIDERMEDDIRITVIATGF
;
A
#
# COMPACT_ATOMS: atom_id res chain seq x y z
N SER A 1 6.06 -1.08 12.80
CA SER A 1 7.25 -1.94 12.96
C SER A 1 6.87 -3.41 13.12
N GLY A 2 7.83 -4.32 12.93
CA GLY A 2 7.65 -5.78 13.05
C GLY A 2 7.48 -6.53 11.73
N GLU A 3 7.46 -7.88 11.78
CA GLU A 3 7.46 -8.78 10.61
C GLU A 3 6.25 -8.59 9.69
N ASP A 4 5.12 -8.17 10.25
CA ASP A 4 3.86 -7.92 9.53
C ASP A 4 3.61 -6.43 9.20
N ARG A 5 4.61 -5.55 9.39
CA ARG A 5 4.40 -4.09 9.30
C ARG A 5 3.81 -3.64 7.97
N ALA A 6 4.25 -4.25 6.87
CA ALA A 6 3.76 -3.92 5.53
C ALA A 6 2.30 -4.34 5.31
N ARG A 7 1.94 -5.54 5.76
CA ARG A 7 0.56 -6.03 5.72
C ARG A 7 -0.37 -5.12 6.50
N ILE A 8 -0.01 -4.84 7.76
CA ILE A 8 -0.82 -4.00 8.65
C ILE A 8 -0.97 -2.59 8.09
N ALA A 9 0.12 -1.99 7.56
CA ALA A 9 0.05 -0.66 6.97
C ALA A 9 -0.83 -0.60 5.72
N ALA A 10 -0.84 -1.67 4.91
CA ALA A 10 -1.72 -1.76 3.74
C ALA A 10 -3.19 -1.84 4.17
N GLU A 11 -3.51 -2.73 5.11
CA GLU A 11 -4.87 -2.86 5.68
C GLU A 11 -5.37 -1.53 6.29
N GLN A 12 -4.50 -0.81 6.99
CA GLN A 12 -4.81 0.51 7.55
C GLN A 12 -5.05 1.56 6.46
N ALA A 13 -4.24 1.57 5.40
CA ALA A 13 -4.43 2.49 4.29
C ALA A 13 -5.77 2.25 3.59
N LEU A 14 -6.19 1.00 3.42
CA LEU A 14 -7.45 0.62 2.78
C LEU A 14 -8.69 0.91 3.65
N SER A 15 -8.54 0.87 4.98
CA SER A 15 -9.60 1.16 5.95
C SER A 15 -9.66 2.63 6.39
N SER A 16 -8.82 3.49 5.80
CA SER A 16 -8.76 4.92 6.13
C SER A 16 -10.09 5.64 5.88
N HIS A 17 -10.52 6.49 6.81
CA HIS A 17 -11.69 7.35 6.66
C HIS A 17 -11.57 8.37 5.51
N LEU A 18 -10.40 8.53 4.89
CA LEU A 18 -10.22 9.34 3.69
C LEU A 18 -10.72 8.63 2.42
N LEU A 19 -10.90 7.30 2.47
CA LEU A 19 -11.52 6.51 1.43
C LEU A 19 -13.03 6.42 1.72
N ASP A 20 -13.77 7.42 1.25
CA ASP A 20 -15.23 7.54 1.43
C ASP A 20 -16.02 6.57 0.53
N VAL A 21 -15.32 5.88 -0.39
CA VAL A 21 -15.85 4.89 -1.32
C VAL A 21 -15.01 3.61 -1.23
N THR A 22 -15.65 2.46 -1.37
CA THR A 22 -14.93 1.17 -1.43
C THR A 22 -14.05 1.13 -2.68
N ILE A 23 -12.83 0.65 -2.54
CA ILE A 23 -11.83 0.61 -3.63
C ILE A 23 -12.12 -0.46 -4.68
N ASP A 24 -13.10 -1.33 -4.45
CA ASP A 24 -13.52 -2.41 -5.35
C ASP A 24 -13.80 -1.95 -6.79
N GLY A 25 -14.31 -0.71 -6.96
CA GLY A 25 -14.63 -0.12 -8.26
C GLY A 25 -13.44 0.52 -8.99
N ALA A 26 -12.30 0.70 -8.32
CA ALA A 26 -11.17 1.40 -8.89
C ALA A 26 -10.53 0.61 -10.05
N ARG A 27 -10.38 1.28 -11.20
CA ARG A 27 -9.68 0.74 -12.38
C ARG A 27 -8.19 1.07 -12.41
N GLY A 28 -7.76 2.05 -11.62
CA GLY A 28 -6.36 2.42 -11.48
C GLY A 28 -6.00 2.67 -10.03
N ILE A 29 -4.92 2.04 -9.57
CA ILE A 29 -4.38 2.22 -8.23
C ILE A 29 -2.90 2.58 -8.32
N LEU A 30 -2.54 3.66 -7.64
CA LEU A 30 -1.17 4.02 -7.34
C LEU A 30 -0.98 3.90 -5.84
N PHE A 31 0.02 3.14 -5.39
CA PHE A 31 0.41 3.20 -3.99
C PHE A 31 1.90 3.48 -3.83
N ASN A 32 2.24 4.13 -2.74
CA ASN A 32 3.61 4.43 -2.37
C ASN A 32 3.92 3.80 -1.02
N VAL A 33 5.05 3.11 -0.93
CA VAL A 33 5.61 2.56 0.30
C VAL A 33 6.82 3.39 0.68
N THR A 34 6.79 4.00 1.86
CA THR A 34 7.95 4.66 2.45
C THR A 34 8.40 3.87 3.67
N GLY A 35 9.70 3.58 3.77
CA GLY A 35 10.28 2.91 4.92
C GLY A 35 11.76 3.25 5.08
N GLY A 36 12.39 2.70 6.13
CA GLY A 36 13.82 2.85 6.36
C GLY A 36 14.68 2.04 5.38
N ASN A 37 15.99 2.02 5.64
CA ASN A 37 16.96 1.23 4.86
C ASN A 37 16.72 -0.28 4.93
N ASP A 38 15.87 -0.73 5.86
CA ASP A 38 15.46 -2.11 6.04
C ASP A 38 14.26 -2.51 5.16
N LEU A 39 13.66 -1.56 4.42
CA LEU A 39 12.51 -1.82 3.55
C LEU A 39 12.89 -2.81 2.44
N SER A 40 12.22 -3.96 2.45
CA SER A 40 12.51 -5.06 1.54
C SER A 40 11.51 -5.17 0.39
N LEU A 41 11.95 -5.80 -0.69
CA LEU A 41 11.06 -6.13 -1.82
C LEU A 41 9.93 -7.09 -1.39
N TYR A 42 10.18 -7.94 -0.39
CA TYR A 42 9.19 -8.86 0.15
C TYR A 42 8.02 -8.11 0.80
N GLU A 43 8.31 -7.11 1.62
CA GLU A 43 7.30 -6.26 2.25
C GLU A 43 6.49 -5.47 1.23
N ILE A 44 7.13 -4.94 0.19
CA ILE A 44 6.44 -4.25 -0.90
C ILE A 44 5.48 -5.20 -1.62
N ASN A 45 5.90 -6.45 -1.88
CA ASN A 45 5.03 -7.46 -2.51
C ASN A 45 3.84 -7.83 -1.60
N GLN A 46 4.06 -8.02 -0.30
CA GLN A 46 2.95 -8.28 0.63
C GLN A 46 1.90 -7.16 0.60
N ALA A 47 2.34 -5.90 0.64
CA ALA A 47 1.43 -4.76 0.54
C ALA A 47 0.66 -4.76 -0.80
N ALA A 48 1.35 -5.07 -1.90
CA ALA A 48 0.75 -5.16 -3.24
C ALA A 48 -0.34 -6.24 -3.31
N ASP A 49 -0.09 -7.42 -2.73
CA ASP A 49 -1.02 -8.55 -2.75
C ASP A 49 -2.33 -8.20 -2.03
N ILE A 50 -2.25 -7.60 -0.84
CA ILE A 50 -3.43 -7.19 -0.05
C ILE A 50 -4.27 -6.14 -0.78
N ILE A 51 -3.61 -5.14 -1.35
CA ILE A 51 -4.28 -4.12 -2.14
C ILE A 51 -4.98 -4.78 -3.32
N ARG A 52 -4.31 -5.71 -4.02
CA ARG A 52 -4.87 -6.39 -5.18
C ARG A 52 -6.07 -7.27 -4.84
N GLU A 53 -6.05 -7.98 -3.71
CA GLU A 53 -7.16 -8.82 -3.23
C GLU A 53 -8.44 -8.02 -2.97
N THR A 54 -8.31 -6.72 -2.67
CA THR A 54 -9.43 -5.83 -2.33
C THR A 54 -9.92 -5.03 -3.55
N THR A 55 -9.47 -5.37 -4.76
CA THR A 55 -9.69 -4.53 -5.97
C THR A 55 -10.16 -5.36 -7.16
N HIS A 56 -10.63 -4.68 -8.21
CA HIS A 56 -11.05 -5.35 -9.44
C HIS A 56 -9.89 -6.13 -10.09
N ARG A 57 -10.18 -7.32 -10.65
CA ARG A 57 -9.14 -8.22 -11.24
C ARG A 57 -8.31 -7.57 -12.35
N ASP A 58 -8.95 -6.64 -13.08
CA ASP A 58 -8.35 -5.90 -14.20
C ASP A 58 -7.84 -4.51 -13.78
N VAL A 59 -7.61 -4.27 -12.48
CA VAL A 59 -7.05 -2.99 -12.02
C VAL A 59 -5.63 -2.81 -12.55
N ASN A 60 -5.35 -1.60 -13.05
CA ASN A 60 -3.99 -1.19 -13.33
C ASN A 60 -3.33 -0.72 -12.03
N LEU A 61 -2.40 -1.52 -11.50
CA LEU A 61 -1.76 -1.28 -10.21
C LEU A 61 -0.29 -0.88 -10.41
N ILE A 62 0.06 0.31 -9.92
CA ILE A 62 1.40 0.87 -9.96
C ILE A 62 1.86 1.10 -8.53
N PHE A 63 3.13 0.75 -8.26
CA PHE A 63 3.73 0.99 -6.95
C PHE A 63 4.98 1.85 -7.04
N GLY A 64 5.23 2.62 -6.00
CA GLY A 64 6.47 3.32 -5.73
C GLY A 64 7.04 2.90 -4.39
N ALA A 65 8.37 2.93 -4.28
CA ALA A 65 9.08 2.73 -3.03
C ALA A 65 10.00 3.92 -2.77
N VAL A 66 9.98 4.45 -1.55
CA VAL A 66 10.81 5.57 -1.11
C VAL A 66 11.55 5.14 0.15
N ILE A 67 12.87 5.32 0.14
CA ILE A 67 13.69 5.12 1.32
C ILE A 67 13.81 6.47 2.05
N ASP A 68 13.40 6.49 3.31
CA ASP A 68 13.58 7.62 4.23
C ASP A 68 14.25 7.10 5.51
N GLU A 69 15.53 7.42 5.67
CA GLU A 69 16.35 6.94 6.79
C GLU A 69 15.77 7.28 8.18
N ARG A 70 14.94 8.33 8.25
CA ARG A 70 14.29 8.77 9.49
C ARG A 70 13.14 7.86 9.92
N MET A 71 12.72 6.94 9.04
CA MET A 71 11.65 6.00 9.36
C MET A 71 12.13 4.80 10.16
N GLU A 72 13.44 4.52 10.22
CA GLU A 72 13.97 3.37 10.97
C GLU A 72 13.16 2.08 10.66
N ASP A 73 12.48 1.51 11.65
CA ASP A 73 11.67 0.28 11.54
C ASP A 73 10.18 0.54 11.18
N ASP A 74 9.83 1.78 10.86
CA ASP A 74 8.48 2.15 10.47
C ASP A 74 8.27 2.09 8.95
N ILE A 75 7.02 1.84 8.59
CA ILE A 75 6.56 1.82 7.22
C ILE A 75 5.31 2.68 7.09
N ARG A 76 5.19 3.39 5.98
CA ARG A 76 4.04 4.21 5.64
C ARG A 76 3.58 3.85 4.25
N ILE A 77 2.30 3.52 4.13
CA ILE A 77 1.68 3.22 2.85
C ILE A 77 0.65 4.30 2.54
N THR A 78 0.72 4.85 1.34
CA THR A 78 -0.25 5.80 0.81
C THR A 78 -0.88 5.18 -0.43
N VAL A 79 -2.21 5.08 -0.45
CA VAL A 79 -2.96 4.51 -1.57
C VAL A 79 -3.77 5.62 -2.23
N ILE A 80 -3.73 5.65 -3.56
CA ILE A 80 -4.49 6.56 -4.42
C ILE A 80 -5.29 5.68 -5.39
N ALA A 81 -6.61 5.70 -5.24
CA ALA A 81 -7.54 4.99 -6.09
C ALA A 81 -8.19 5.94 -7.11
N THR A 82 -8.31 5.49 -8.35
CA THR A 82 -8.83 6.28 -9.47
C THR A 82 -9.69 5.42 -10.40
N GLY A 83 -10.52 6.07 -11.21
CA GLY A 83 -11.33 5.40 -12.23
C GLY A 83 -12.45 4.54 -11.65
N PHE A 84 -13.19 5.07 -10.68
CA PHE A 84 -14.45 4.53 -10.17
C PHE A 84 -15.56 4.53 -11.24
#